data_AF-A0A2H5VPD2-F1
#
_entry.id   AF-A0A2H5VPD2-F1
#
_cell.length_a   1.000
_cell.length_b   1.000
_cell.length_c   1.000
_cell.angle_alpha   90.00
_cell.angle_beta   90.00
_cell.angle_gamma   90.00
#
_symmetry.space_group_name_H-M   'P 1'
#
loop_
_entity.id
_entity.type
_entity.pdbx_description
1 polymer ?
#
loop_
_entity_poly.entity_id
_entity_poly.type
_entity_poly.pdbx_seq_one_letter_code
_entity_poly.pdbx_strand_id
1 'polypeptide(L)'
;MAVISEVELPGVGRKYEITTYERDRFTIVIHHSGIREIYIYRGGESDPLFAVELRDDEARQIGSILAGAFFRPKAVENLEVVLQELRIEWFRLDARSPAIGKSIGELEIRKRTGVSVIAIIREPESVPNPSADEILRAGDTIVVLGKQEGFDAFRRLIETAA
;
A
#
# COMPACT_ATOMS: atom_id res chain seq x y z
N MET A 1 -2.61 12.68 -0.64
CA MET A 1 -3.63 12.59 0.42
C MET A 1 -4.79 13.51 0.05
N ALA A 2 -6.03 13.14 0.38
CA ALA A 2 -7.16 14.05 0.26
C ALA A 2 -6.94 15.24 1.20
N VAL A 3 -7.31 16.44 0.76
CA VAL A 3 -7.25 17.65 1.60
C VAL A 3 -8.62 17.80 2.26
N ILE A 4 -8.62 17.98 3.58
CA ILE A 4 -9.81 18.24 4.38
C ILE A 4 -9.68 19.63 4.98
N SER A 5 -10.68 20.49 4.75
CA SER A 5 -10.81 21.79 5.42
C SER A 5 -12.08 21.82 6.28
N GLU A 6 -11.98 22.44 7.46
CA GLU A 6 -13.07 22.59 8.42
C GLU A 6 -13.42 24.06 8.60
N VAL A 7 -14.72 24.37 8.60
CA VAL A 7 -15.27 25.71 8.79
C VAL A 7 -16.43 25.63 9.77
N GLU A 8 -16.40 26.45 10.81
CA GLU A 8 -17.54 26.61 11.71
C GLU A 8 -18.63 27.45 11.05
N LEU A 9 -19.88 26.99 11.13
CA LEU A 9 -21.06 27.68 10.60
C LEU A 9 -21.90 28.21 11.76
N PRO A 10 -21.84 29.51 12.08
CA PRO A 10 -22.55 30.10 13.21
C PRO A 10 -24.05 29.77 13.20
N GLY A 11 -24.54 29.20 14.30
CA GLY A 11 -25.95 28.81 14.46
C GLY A 11 -26.37 27.53 13.74
N VAL A 12 -25.55 26.99 12.83
CA VAL A 12 -25.87 25.80 12.04
C VAL A 12 -25.10 24.59 12.56
N GLY A 13 -23.77 24.70 12.66
CA GLY A 13 -22.90 23.61 13.06
C GLY A 13 -21.51 23.72 12.44
N ARG A 14 -21.01 22.63 11.85
CA ARG A 14 -19.67 22.60 11.22
C ARG A 14 -19.72 22.02 9.82
N LYS A 15 -18.96 22.64 8.92
CA LYS A 15 -18.79 22.22 7.53
C LYS A 15 -17.39 21.65 7.33
N TYR A 16 -17.33 20.49 6.68
CA TYR A 16 -16.11 19.85 6.23
C TYR A 16 -16.13 19.80 4.71
N GLU A 17 -15.05 20.23 4.06
CA GLU A 17 -14.86 20.10 2.62
C GLU A 17 -13.72 19.13 2.37
N ILE A 18 -13.98 18.17 1.49
CA ILE A 18 -13.05 17.09 1.17
C ILE A 18 -12.86 17.11 -0.34
N THR A 19 -11.61 17.18 -0.78
CA THR A 19 -11.24 16.98 -2.19
C THR A 19 -10.46 15.68 -2.32
N THR A 20 -10.96 14.74 -3.11
CA THR A 20 -10.32 13.43 -3.33
C THR A 20 -9.16 13.54 -4.32
N TYR A 21 -8.41 12.44 -4.47
CA TYR A 21 -7.34 12.34 -5.47
C TYR A 21 -7.86 12.52 -6.91
N GLU A 22 -9.03 11.93 -7.21
CA GLU A 22 -9.74 12.08 -8.49
C GLU A 22 -10.39 13.46 -8.69
N ARG A 23 -10.16 14.39 -7.74
CA ARG A 23 -10.68 15.77 -7.70
C ARG A 23 -12.20 15.87 -7.56
N ASP A 24 -12.84 14.80 -7.10
CA ASP A 24 -14.22 14.89 -6.63
C ASP A 24 -14.24 15.72 -5.35
N ARG A 25 -15.25 16.58 -5.23
CA ARG A 25 -15.46 17.40 -4.04
C ARG A 25 -16.69 16.92 -3.29
N PHE A 26 -16.52 16.76 -1.98
CA PHE A 26 -17.58 16.46 -1.04
C PHE A 26 -17.67 17.58 -0.02
N THR A 27 -18.88 17.89 0.41
CA THR A 27 -19.11 18.74 1.58
C THR A 27 -19.98 18.01 2.57
N ILE A 28 -19.57 17.98 3.82
CA ILE A 28 -20.35 17.42 4.93
C ILE A 28 -20.68 18.55 5.87
N VAL A 29 -21.97 18.79 6.13
CA VAL A 29 -22.42 19.73 7.16
C VAL A 29 -22.99 18.93 8.32
N ILE A 30 -22.38 19.07 9.50
CA ILE A 30 -22.89 18.49 10.74
C ILE A 30 -23.61 19.59 11.49
N HIS A 31 -24.93 19.48 11.58
CA HIS A 31 -25.77 20.45 12.26
C HIS A 31 -25.74 20.21 13.78
N HIS A 32 -25.99 21.26 14.58
CA HIS A 32 -26.18 21.13 16.03
C HIS A 32 -27.36 20.23 16.41
N SER A 33 -28.33 20.05 15.51
CA SER A 33 -29.46 19.12 15.66
C SER A 33 -29.05 17.64 15.60
N GLY A 34 -27.83 17.34 15.16
CA GLY A 34 -27.36 15.98 14.91
C GLY A 34 -27.63 15.48 13.48
N ILE A 35 -28.32 16.27 12.66
CA ILE A 35 -28.50 15.99 11.23
C ILE A 35 -27.18 16.24 10.50
N ARG A 36 -26.89 15.39 9.52
CA ARG A 36 -25.73 15.52 8.65
C ARG A 36 -26.16 15.56 7.20
N GLU A 37 -25.74 16.60 6.49
CA GLU A 37 -25.97 16.72 5.07
C GLU A 37 -24.66 16.46 4.32
N ILE A 38 -24.69 15.61 3.31
CA ILE A 38 -23.56 15.32 2.44
C ILE A 38 -23.89 15.78 1.04
N TYR A 39 -23.05 16.64 0.49
CA TYR A 39 -23.16 17.19 -0.86
C TYR A 39 -22.02 16.65 -1.72
N ILE A 40 -22.34 16.17 -2.92
CA ILE A 40 -21.37 15.65 -3.88
C ILE A 40 -21.34 16.58 -5.09
N TYR A 41 -20.15 17.00 -5.52
CA TYR A 41 -19.96 17.89 -6.67
C TYR A 41 -19.20 17.18 -7.78
N ARG A 42 -19.54 17.48 -9.03
CA ARG A 42 -18.68 17.14 -10.18
C ARG A 42 -17.54 18.14 -10.27
N GLY A 43 -16.37 17.69 -10.71
CA GLY A 43 -15.17 18.52 -10.81
C GLY A 43 -15.43 19.87 -11.51
N GLY A 44 -15.30 20.96 -10.76
CA GLY A 44 -15.44 22.34 -11.25
C GLY A 44 -16.82 22.97 -11.10
N GLU A 45 -17.86 22.22 -10.75
CA GLU A 45 -19.22 22.75 -10.59
C GLU A 45 -19.41 23.42 -9.22
N SER A 46 -20.19 24.49 -9.17
CA SER A 46 -20.58 25.17 -7.91
C SER A 46 -21.78 24.50 -7.24
N ASP A 47 -22.63 23.87 -8.03
CA ASP A 47 -23.85 23.22 -7.55
C ASP A 47 -23.61 21.72 -7.30
N PRO A 48 -24.24 21.14 -6.26
CA PRO A 48 -24.08 19.72 -5.97
C PRO A 48 -24.85 18.89 -7.01
N LEU A 49 -24.23 17.79 -7.45
CA LEU A 49 -24.90 16.75 -8.23
C LEU A 49 -25.99 16.03 -7.41
N PHE A 50 -25.74 15.84 -6.12
CA PHE A 50 -26.63 15.12 -5.22
C PHE A 50 -26.39 15.53 -3.76
N ALA A 51 -27.44 15.43 -2.95
CA ALA A 51 -27.39 15.65 -1.51
C ALA A 51 -28.06 14.49 -0.77
N VAL A 52 -27.48 14.10 0.37
CA VAL A 52 -28.05 13.12 1.30
C VAL A 52 -28.15 13.74 2.67
N GLU A 53 -29.31 13.60 3.30
CA GLU A 53 -29.50 13.89 4.71
C GLU A 53 -29.43 12.58 5.51
N LEU A 54 -28.70 12.60 6.62
CA LEU A 54 -28.51 11.47 7.52
C LEU A 54 -28.80 11.89 8.96
N ARG A 55 -29.48 11.01 9.70
CA ARG A 55 -29.56 11.13 11.16
C ARG A 55 -28.26 10.67 11.82
N ASP A 56 -28.13 10.96 13.11
CA ASP A 56 -26.91 10.67 13.87
C ASP A 56 -26.56 9.18 13.89
N ASP A 57 -27.55 8.30 14.04
CA ASP A 57 -27.38 6.85 14.05
C ASP A 57 -26.96 6.31 12.67
N GLU A 58 -27.63 6.74 11.61
CA GLU A 58 -27.31 6.38 10.22
C GLU A 58 -25.89 6.81 9.84
N ALA A 59 -25.52 8.04 10.19
CA ALA A 59 -24.19 8.58 9.91
C ALA A 59 -23.10 7.86 10.69
N ARG A 60 -23.34 7.49 11.96
CA ARG A 60 -22.40 6.68 12.73
C ARG A 60 -22.22 5.30 12.12
N GLN A 61 -23.31 4.65 11.68
CA GLN A 61 -23.23 3.34 11.05
C GLN A 61 -22.43 3.39 9.74
N ILE A 62 -22.68 4.38 8.89
CA ILE A 62 -21.89 4.61 7.66
C ILE A 62 -20.43 4.91 8.00
N GLY A 63 -20.18 5.78 8.99
CA GLY A 63 -18.84 6.12 9.46
C GLY A 63 -18.07 4.89 9.95
N SER A 64 -18.72 3.97 10.66
CA SER A 64 -18.12 2.69 11.08
C SER A 64 -17.78 1.78 9.90
N ILE A 65 -18.58 1.77 8.83
CA ILE A 65 -18.25 1.04 7.59
C ILE A 65 -17.00 1.67 6.94
N LEU A 66 -16.98 2.99 6.78
CA LEU A 66 -15.87 3.72 6.15
C LEU A 66 -14.57 3.65 6.96
N ALA A 67 -14.65 3.65 8.29
CA ALA A 67 -13.52 3.46 9.20
C ALA A 67 -13.01 2.00 9.23
N GLY A 68 -13.67 1.10 8.48
CA GLY A 68 -13.32 -0.31 8.43
C GLY A 68 -13.60 -1.03 9.76
N ALA A 69 -14.63 -0.67 10.52
CA ALA A 69 -14.99 -1.42 11.74
C ALA A 69 -15.67 -2.77 11.41
N PHE A 70 -16.41 -2.83 10.30
CA PHE A 70 -17.17 -4.03 9.90
C PHE A 70 -16.48 -4.87 8.82
N PHE A 71 -15.70 -4.23 7.95
CA PHE A 71 -14.98 -4.90 6.88
C PHE A 71 -13.68 -4.15 6.59
N ARG A 72 -12.54 -4.82 6.81
CA ARG A 72 -11.23 -4.37 6.34
C ARG A 72 -10.79 -5.33 5.25
N PRO A 73 -10.52 -4.86 4.03
CA PRO A 73 -9.91 -5.71 3.02
C PRO A 73 -8.61 -6.28 3.58
N LYS A 74 -8.41 -7.61 3.48
CA LYS A 74 -7.24 -8.34 4.04
C LYS A 74 -5.87 -7.79 3.63
N ALA A 75 -5.82 -6.89 2.64
CA ALA A 75 -4.62 -6.25 2.12
C ALA A 75 -4.07 -5.08 2.97
N VAL A 76 -4.86 -4.47 3.88
CA VAL A 76 -4.45 -3.22 4.55
C VAL A 76 -3.87 -3.45 5.96
N GLU A 77 -4.42 -4.37 6.76
CA GLU A 77 -3.99 -4.56 8.16
C GLU A 77 -2.61 -5.20 8.34
N ASN A 78 -2.21 -6.12 7.46
CA ASN A 78 -0.88 -6.77 7.54
C ASN A 78 0.23 -5.94 6.87
N LEU A 79 -0.15 -4.89 6.14
CA LEU A 79 0.73 -4.20 5.22
C LEU A 79 1.21 -2.86 5.81
N GLU A 80 0.36 -2.10 6.51
CA GLU A 80 0.75 -0.77 7.02
C GLU A 80 1.79 -0.78 8.15
N VAL A 81 1.73 -1.73 9.10
CA VAL A 81 2.69 -1.78 10.24
C VAL A 81 4.01 -2.47 9.86
N VAL A 82 3.99 -3.33 8.83
CA VAL A 82 5.15 -4.11 8.36
C VAL A 82 5.90 -3.39 7.23
N LEU A 83 5.21 -2.62 6.37
CA LEU A 83 5.82 -1.87 5.26
C LEU A 83 6.54 -0.57 5.66
N GLN A 84 6.31 0.01 6.85
CA GLN A 84 6.98 1.28 7.19
C GLN A 84 8.52 1.18 7.20
N GLU A 85 9.09 -0.03 7.28
CA GLU A 85 10.54 -0.27 7.18
C GLU A 85 10.95 -1.27 6.08
N LEU A 86 10.00 -1.99 5.47
CA LEU A 86 10.28 -3.03 4.47
C LEU A 86 9.97 -2.53 3.06
N ARG A 87 10.95 -2.67 2.16
CA ARG A 87 10.88 -2.27 0.74
C ARG A 87 11.00 -3.50 -0.16
N ILE A 88 10.64 -3.35 -1.43
CA ILE A 88 10.89 -4.35 -2.47
C ILE A 88 12.01 -3.84 -3.37
N GLU A 89 13.00 -4.68 -3.67
CA GLU A 89 14.07 -4.37 -4.61
C GLU A 89 14.30 -5.52 -5.61
N TRP A 90 14.85 -5.17 -6.77
CA TRP A 90 15.13 -6.06 -7.89
C TRP A 90 16.63 -6.17 -8.09
N PHE A 91 17.13 -7.41 -8.09
CA PHE A 91 18.55 -7.69 -8.29
C PHE A 91 18.73 -8.61 -9.48
N ARG A 92 19.35 -8.09 -10.54
CA ARG A 92 19.71 -8.89 -11.70
C ARG A 92 20.98 -9.69 -11.40
N LEU A 93 20.95 -11.00 -11.63
CA LEU A 93 22.11 -11.85 -11.52
C LEU A 93 22.96 -11.73 -12.78
N ASP A 94 24.12 -11.05 -12.65
CA ASP A 94 25.16 -11.07 -13.67
C ASP A 94 25.65 -12.50 -13.90
N ALA A 95 26.12 -12.82 -15.12
CA ALA A 95 26.63 -14.14 -15.47
C ALA A 95 27.80 -14.61 -14.58
N ARG A 96 28.49 -13.70 -13.89
CA ARG A 96 29.58 -14.01 -12.94
C ARG A 96 29.13 -14.11 -11.49
N SER A 97 27.84 -13.98 -11.21
CA SER A 97 27.31 -14.06 -9.86
C SER A 97 27.68 -15.39 -9.18
N PRO A 98 28.27 -15.38 -7.96
CA PRO A 98 28.55 -16.59 -7.19
C PRO A 98 27.29 -17.31 -6.69
N ALA A 99 26.11 -16.73 -6.91
CA ALA A 99 24.81 -17.30 -6.59
C ALA A 99 24.27 -18.21 -7.70
N ILE A 100 24.80 -18.12 -8.93
CA ILE A 100 24.37 -18.96 -10.05
C ILE A 100 24.65 -20.44 -9.76
N GLY A 101 23.68 -21.29 -10.08
CA GLY A 101 23.76 -22.73 -9.89
C GLY A 101 23.49 -23.20 -8.46
N LYS A 102 23.23 -22.27 -7.52
CA LYS A 102 22.84 -22.58 -6.15
C LYS A 102 21.34 -22.39 -5.96
N SER A 103 20.75 -23.16 -5.05
CA SER A 103 19.35 -22.96 -4.65
C SER A 103 19.20 -21.79 -3.66
N ILE A 104 17.98 -21.25 -3.55
CA ILE A 104 17.64 -20.26 -2.52
C ILE A 104 17.99 -20.77 -1.12
N GLY A 105 17.73 -22.06 -0.87
CA GLY A 105 18.01 -22.74 0.39
C GLY A 105 19.50 -22.87 0.68
N GLU A 106 20.30 -23.27 -0.32
CA GLU A 106 21.77 -23.36 -0.20
C GLU A 106 22.42 -22.02 0.10
N LEU A 107 21.88 -20.94 -0.47
CA LEU A 107 22.35 -19.59 -0.22
C LEU A 107 21.95 -19.05 1.16
N GLU A 108 21.01 -19.71 1.84
CA GLU A 108 20.43 -19.29 3.12
C GLU A 108 20.02 -17.81 3.12
N ILE A 109 19.47 -17.30 2.01
CA ILE A 109 19.29 -15.86 1.73
C ILE A 109 18.65 -15.13 2.92
N ARG A 110 17.47 -15.60 3.36
CA ARG A 110 16.73 -14.98 4.46
C ARG A 110 17.49 -14.98 5.78
N LYS A 111 18.20 -16.06 6.08
CA LYS A 111 18.96 -16.20 7.32
C LYS A 111 20.21 -15.31 7.34
N ARG A 112 20.87 -15.15 6.19
CA ARG A 112 22.12 -14.38 6.07
C ARG A 112 21.92 -12.89 5.85
N THR A 113 20.79 -12.51 5.27
CA THR A 113 20.55 -11.13 4.81
C THR A 113 19.30 -10.51 5.42
N GLY A 114 18.37 -11.31 5.97
CA GLY A 114 17.08 -10.83 6.43
C GLY A 114 16.07 -10.55 5.31
N VAL A 115 16.47 -10.60 4.03
CA VAL A 115 15.54 -10.41 2.90
C VAL A 115 14.84 -11.71 2.53
N SER A 116 13.60 -11.60 2.08
CA SER A 116 12.83 -12.75 1.58
C SER A 116 12.71 -12.65 0.07
N VAL A 117 13.06 -13.71 -0.65
CA VAL A 117 12.83 -13.79 -2.10
C VAL A 117 11.34 -14.03 -2.32
N ILE A 118 10.68 -13.14 -3.05
CA ILE A 118 9.23 -13.19 -3.30
C ILE A 118 8.89 -13.59 -4.75
N ALA A 119 9.82 -13.38 -5.69
CA ALA A 119 9.69 -13.82 -7.07
C ALA A 119 11.06 -13.90 -7.77
N ILE A 120 11.12 -14.70 -8.84
CA ILE A 120 12.21 -14.67 -9.82
C ILE A 120 11.60 -14.35 -11.18
N ILE A 121 12.07 -13.27 -11.81
CA ILE A 121 11.71 -12.95 -13.20
C ILE A 121 12.73 -13.62 -14.11
N ARG A 122 12.25 -14.56 -14.91
CA ARG A 122 13.02 -15.38 -15.84
C ARG A 122 12.19 -15.54 -17.12
N GLU A 123 12.80 -15.50 -18.28
CA GLU A 123 12.08 -15.78 -19.53
C GLU A 123 12.04 -17.30 -19.81
N PRO A 124 10.93 -17.84 -20.34
CA PRO A 124 9.71 -17.14 -20.76
C PRO A 124 8.68 -16.90 -19.64
N GLU A 125 8.90 -17.47 -18.45
CA GLU A 125 7.91 -17.44 -17.35
C GLU A 125 8.55 -17.12 -16.00
N SER A 126 7.92 -16.19 -15.27
CA SER A 126 8.35 -15.85 -13.91
C SER A 126 7.98 -16.94 -12.91
N VAL A 127 8.80 -17.08 -11.87
CA VAL A 127 8.58 -18.02 -10.76
C VAL A 127 8.09 -17.22 -9.55
N PRO A 128 6.77 -17.12 -9.33
CA PRO A 128 6.23 -16.49 -8.13
C PRO A 128 6.44 -17.39 -6.91
N ASN A 129 6.73 -16.79 -5.76
CA ASN A 129 6.91 -17.51 -4.48
C ASN A 129 7.83 -18.74 -4.62
N PRO A 130 9.09 -18.56 -5.05
CA PRO A 130 10.00 -19.66 -5.34
C PRO A 130 10.27 -20.50 -4.09
N SER A 131 10.35 -21.81 -4.27
CA SER A 131 10.69 -22.74 -3.19
C SER A 131 12.16 -22.61 -2.81
N ALA A 132 12.55 -23.17 -1.65
CA ALA A 132 13.95 -23.23 -1.24
C ALA A 132 14.85 -23.99 -2.23
N ASP A 133 14.27 -24.91 -3.01
CA ASP A 133 14.99 -25.72 -4.00
C ASP A 133 15.14 -25.02 -5.36
N GLU A 134 14.58 -23.82 -5.53
CA GLU A 134 14.67 -23.07 -6.78
C GLU A 134 16.12 -22.65 -7.06
N ILE A 135 16.66 -23.13 -8.18
CA ILE A 135 18.04 -22.89 -8.60
C ILE A 135 18.13 -21.55 -9.35
N LEU A 136 19.02 -20.67 -8.89
CA LEU A 136 19.26 -19.38 -9.50
C LEU A 136 20.09 -19.51 -10.78
N ARG A 137 19.69 -18.79 -11.84
CA ARG A 137 20.28 -18.84 -13.18
C ARG A 137 20.82 -17.47 -13.60
N ALA A 138 21.80 -17.48 -14.49
CA ALA A 138 22.31 -16.25 -15.09
C ALA A 138 21.17 -15.49 -15.80
N GLY A 139 21.10 -14.18 -15.60
CA GLY A 139 20.06 -13.34 -16.19
C GLY A 139 18.75 -13.28 -15.40
N ASP A 140 18.58 -14.09 -14.36
CA ASP A 140 17.43 -13.96 -13.45
C ASP A 140 17.40 -12.56 -12.82
N THR A 141 16.19 -12.03 -12.62
CA THR A 141 15.99 -10.90 -11.72
C THR A 141 15.27 -11.37 -10.46
N ILE A 142 15.98 -11.31 -9.34
CA ILE A 142 15.49 -11.74 -8.04
C ILE A 142 14.77 -10.56 -7.39
N VAL A 143 13.49 -10.76 -7.07
CA VAL A 143 12.66 -9.77 -6.38
C VAL A 143 12.66 -10.11 -4.90
N VAL A 144 13.13 -9.18 -4.06
CA VAL A 144 13.29 -9.40 -2.63
C VAL A 144 12.53 -8.35 -1.80
N LEU A 145 11.98 -8.78 -0.66
CA LEU A 145 11.36 -7.94 0.36
C LEU A 145 12.28 -7.88 1.59
N GLY A 146 12.62 -6.68 2.06
CA GLY A 146 13.58 -6.51 3.17
C GLY A 146 13.79 -5.06 3.60
N LYS A 147 14.70 -4.85 4.56
CA LYS A 147 15.20 -3.51 4.94
C LYS A 147 16.48 -3.18 4.14
N GLN A 148 16.90 -1.91 4.16
CA GLN A 148 18.09 -1.44 3.43
C GLN A 148 19.35 -2.26 3.75
N GLU A 149 19.59 -2.56 5.03
CA GLU A 149 20.77 -3.34 5.45
C GLU A 149 20.76 -4.75 4.86
N GLY A 150 19.56 -5.32 4.69
CA GLY A 150 19.38 -6.63 4.09
C GLY A 150 19.64 -6.61 2.58
N PHE A 151 19.27 -5.53 1.88
CA PHE A 151 19.61 -5.35 0.48
C PHE A 151 21.11 -5.26 0.26
N ASP A 152 21.84 -4.55 1.12
CA ASP A 152 23.30 -4.43 1.00
C ASP A 152 24.01 -5.74 1.35
N ALA A 153 23.47 -6.52 2.29
CA ALA A 153 23.92 -7.89 2.56
C ALA A 153 23.62 -8.83 1.38
N PHE A 154 22.44 -8.71 0.77
CA PHE A 154 22.04 -9.51 -0.38
C PHE A 154 22.86 -9.17 -1.63
N ARG A 155 23.12 -7.90 -1.89
CA ARG A 155 24.01 -7.44 -2.98
C ARG A 155 25.39 -8.09 -2.86
N ARG A 156 26.01 -8.04 -1.68
CA ARG A 156 27.30 -8.71 -1.40
C ARG A 156 27.27 -10.23 -1.54
N LEU A 157 26.10 -10.85 -1.35
CA LEU A 157 25.94 -12.30 -1.50
C LEU A 157 25.94 -12.72 -2.98
N ILE A 158 25.37 -11.88 -3.85
CA ILE A 158 25.14 -12.20 -5.27
C ILE A 158 26.14 -11.54 -6.21
N GLU A 159 26.92 -10.56 -5.76
CA GLU A 159 27.97 -9.92 -6.54
C GLU A 159 29.34 -10.50 -6.17
N THR A 160 30.22 -10.61 -7.16
CA THR A 160 31.65 -10.85 -6.89
C THR A 160 32.24 -9.56 -6.30
N ALA A 161 33.06 -9.66 -5.26
CA ALA A 161 33.85 -8.51 -4.81
C ALA A 161 34.71 -8.04 -6.00
N ALA A 162 34.57 -6.76 -6.36
CA ALA A 162 35.38 -6.14 -7.41
C ALA A 162 36.86 -6.07 -7.00
#